data_AF-X1A9B0-F1
#
_entry.id   AF-X1A9B0-F1
#
_cell.length_a   1.000
_cell.length_b   1.000
_cell.length_c   1.000
_cell.angle_alpha   90.00
_cell.angle_beta   90.00
_cell.angle_gamma   90.00
#
_symmetry.space_group_name_H-M   'P 1'
#
loop_
_entity.id
_entity.type
_entity.pdbx_description
1 polymer ?
#
loop_
_entity_poly.entity_id
_entity_poly.type
_entity_poly.pdbx_seq_one_letter_code
_entity_poly.pdbx_strand_id
1 'polypeptide(L)'
;MTKSHKLTPRTDVGEPKADLRDFCADLERGCVGSHRWEQVIDEPDRIGYHFTRCMWAEIFRELGEPELGFVICAGDEPAVESYNPKLAFKRTKVLMSGDEICDHIFYVKK
;
A
#
# COMPACT_ATOMS: atom_id res chain seq x y z
N MET A 1 -18.94 -12.33 -16.75
CA MET A 1 -18.15 -11.51 -17.68
C MET A 1 -17.54 -10.36 -16.89
N THR A 2 -16.38 -10.55 -16.29
CA THR A 2 -15.66 -9.47 -15.61
C THR A 2 -15.11 -8.55 -16.69
N LYS A 3 -15.79 -7.41 -16.91
CA LYS A 3 -15.14 -6.31 -17.63
C LYS A 3 -13.94 -5.92 -16.77
N SER A 4 -12.74 -6.33 -17.20
CA SER A 4 -11.49 -5.81 -16.66
C SER A 4 -11.59 -4.30 -16.75
N HIS A 5 -11.88 -3.63 -15.64
CA HIS A 5 -11.82 -2.18 -15.59
C HIS A 5 -10.35 -1.86 -15.82
N LYS A 6 -10.04 -1.26 -16.98
CA LYS A 6 -8.68 -0.80 -17.23
C LYS A 6 -8.39 0.25 -16.15
N LEU A 7 -7.39 -0.03 -15.32
CA LEU A 7 -6.77 1.01 -14.50
C LEU A 7 -6.42 2.17 -15.42
N THR A 8 -6.65 3.39 -14.94
CA THR A 8 -6.26 4.62 -15.64
C THR A 8 -4.98 5.10 -14.98
N PRO A 9 -3.80 4.81 -15.53
CA PRO A 9 -2.56 5.25 -14.93
C PRO A 9 -2.46 6.77 -14.98
N ARG A 10 -1.58 7.34 -14.15
CA ARG A 10 -1.16 8.74 -14.34
C ARG A 10 -0.68 8.97 -15.77
N THR A 11 -0.87 10.18 -16.27
CA THR A 11 -0.50 10.53 -17.64
C THR A 11 0.99 10.78 -17.83
N ASP A 12 1.72 11.00 -16.74
CA ASP A 12 3.12 11.42 -16.65
C ASP A 12 3.99 10.37 -15.93
N VAL A 13 3.82 9.10 -16.31
CA VAL A 13 4.61 7.98 -15.76
C VAL A 13 6.11 8.22 -15.98
N GLY A 14 6.90 8.17 -14.91
CA GLY A 14 8.34 8.36 -14.92
C GLY A 14 9.14 7.06 -15.05
N GLU A 15 10.42 7.14 -14.69
CA GLU A 15 11.27 5.95 -14.58
C GLU A 15 10.82 5.12 -13.38
N PRO A 16 10.59 3.80 -13.51
CA PRO A 16 9.94 3.00 -12.46
C PRO A 16 10.61 3.04 -11.08
N LYS A 17 11.95 3.05 -11.00
CA LYS A 17 12.63 3.09 -9.70
C LYS A 17 12.50 4.47 -9.05
N ALA A 18 12.55 5.54 -9.83
CA ALA A 18 12.24 6.88 -9.35
C ALA A 18 10.78 7.00 -8.89
N ASP A 19 9.83 6.54 -9.70
CA ASP A 19 8.40 6.56 -9.34
C ASP A 19 8.10 5.70 -8.11
N LEU A 20 8.80 4.58 -7.90
CA LEU A 20 8.67 3.77 -6.69
C LEU A 20 9.07 4.58 -5.44
N ARG A 21 10.15 5.34 -5.53
CA ARG A 21 10.63 6.21 -4.45
C ARG A 21 9.64 7.32 -4.17
N ASP A 22 9.14 7.97 -5.21
CA ASP A 22 8.17 9.04 -5.08
C ASP A 22 6.84 8.53 -4.49
N PHE A 23 6.34 7.37 -4.96
CA PHE A 23 5.16 6.72 -4.39
C PHE A 23 5.31 6.46 -2.89
N CYS A 24 6.44 5.85 -2.49
CA CYS A 24 6.68 5.54 -1.08
C CYS A 24 6.84 6.81 -0.23
N ALA A 25 7.48 7.86 -0.75
CA ALA A 25 7.55 9.15 -0.08
C ALA A 25 6.16 9.81 0.07
N ASP A 26 5.29 9.69 -0.92
CA ASP A 26 3.91 10.18 -0.87
C ASP A 26 3.08 9.40 0.17
N LEU A 27 3.24 8.07 0.19
CA LEU A 27 2.62 7.17 1.18
C LEU A 27 3.02 7.58 2.60
N GLU A 28 4.32 7.74 2.87
CA GLU A 28 4.83 8.14 4.18
C GLU A 28 4.21 9.46 4.64
N ARG A 29 4.13 10.46 3.76
CA ARG A 29 3.48 11.75 4.07
C ARG A 29 2.00 11.58 4.37
N GLY A 30 1.28 10.74 3.62
CA GLY A 30 -0.13 10.43 3.88
C GLY A 30 -0.37 9.66 5.18
N CYS A 31 0.63 8.89 5.64
CA CYS A 31 0.57 8.09 6.85
C CYS A 31 0.87 8.87 8.14
N VAL A 32 1.44 10.07 8.06
CA VAL A 32 1.77 10.90 9.24
C VAL A 32 0.52 11.12 10.10
N GLY A 33 0.66 10.89 11.41
CA GLY A 33 -0.41 11.03 12.41
C GLY A 33 -1.33 9.81 12.52
N SER A 34 -1.71 9.20 11.40
CA SER A 34 -2.65 8.06 11.35
C SER A 34 -1.98 6.70 11.55
N HIS A 35 -0.70 6.55 11.18
CA HIS A 35 0.03 5.28 11.23
C HIS A 35 1.32 5.35 12.06
N ARG A 36 1.87 4.19 12.39
CA ARG A 36 3.25 4.00 12.85
C ARG A 36 3.87 2.88 12.03
N TRP A 37 5.11 3.07 11.59
CA TRP A 37 5.79 2.13 10.72
C TRP A 37 7.31 2.19 10.89
N GLU A 38 7.97 1.15 10.39
CA GLU A 38 9.41 1.04 10.21
C GLU A 38 9.69 0.60 8.77
N GLN A 39 10.69 1.20 8.12
CA GLN A 39 11.19 0.73 6.84
C GLN A 39 12.16 -0.43 7.06
N VAL A 40 11.88 -1.56 6.42
CA VAL A 40 12.65 -2.81 6.58
C VAL A 40 13.37 -3.24 5.31
N ILE A 41 13.01 -2.68 4.15
CA ILE A 41 13.72 -2.87 2.87
C ILE A 41 13.92 -1.51 2.21
N ASP A 42 15.14 -1.28 1.74
CA ASP A 42 15.55 -0.05 1.05
C ASP A 42 16.45 -0.35 -0.16
N GLU A 43 15.84 -0.81 -1.25
CA GLU A 43 16.54 -1.20 -2.49
C GLU A 43 16.06 -0.34 -3.68
N PRO A 44 16.82 -0.25 -4.79
CA PRO A 44 16.42 0.58 -5.94
C PRO A 44 15.10 0.15 -6.60
N ASP A 45 14.78 -1.15 -6.59
CA ASP A 45 13.59 -1.73 -7.22
C ASP A 45 12.62 -2.34 -6.21
N ARG A 46 12.84 -2.12 -4.91
CA ARG A 46 12.02 -2.67 -3.83
C ARG A 46 12.12 -1.83 -2.56
N ILE A 47 10.96 -1.52 -1.97
CA ILE A 47 10.85 -0.83 -0.69
C ILE A 47 9.85 -1.59 0.17
N GLY A 48 10.17 -1.76 1.46
CA GLY A 48 9.37 -2.59 2.36
C GLY A 48 9.18 -1.93 3.71
N TYR A 49 8.00 -2.10 4.29
CA TYR A 49 7.60 -1.50 5.55
C TYR A 49 6.88 -2.50 6.44
N HIS A 50 7.15 -2.41 7.73
CA HIS A 50 6.29 -2.97 8.77
C HIS A 50 5.47 -1.84 9.39
N PHE A 51 4.16 -1.84 9.14
CA PHE A 51 3.24 -0.97 9.85
C PHE A 51 2.82 -1.65 11.15
N THR A 52 3.10 -1.00 12.29
CA THR A 52 2.82 -1.50 13.63
C THR A 52 1.57 -0.85 14.25
N ARG A 53 1.07 0.24 13.64
CA ARG A 53 -0.20 0.88 14.01
C ARG A 53 -0.90 1.43 12.77
N CYS A 54 -2.22 1.27 12.71
CA CYS A 54 -3.09 1.84 11.69
C CYS A 54 -4.40 2.32 12.34
N MET A 55 -4.66 3.63 12.31
CA MET A 55 -5.89 4.23 12.85
C MET A 55 -7.15 3.59 12.26
N TRP A 56 -7.14 3.25 10.96
CA TRP A 56 -8.29 2.60 10.31
C TRP A 56 -8.56 1.22 10.89
N ALA A 57 -7.51 0.41 11.06
CA ALA A 57 -7.64 -0.92 11.65
C ALA A 57 -8.15 -0.85 13.09
N GLU A 58 -7.67 0.11 13.89
CA GLU A 58 -8.16 0.32 15.25
C GLU A 58 -9.66 0.63 15.27
N ILE A 59 -10.11 1.63 14.49
CA ILE A 59 -11.50 2.08 14.46
C ILE A 59 -12.44 0.97 13.99
N PHE A 60 -12.17 0.34 12.84
CA PHE A 60 -13.07 -0.66 12.28
C PHE A 60 -13.13 -1.93 13.12
N ARG A 61 -12.03 -2.31 13.79
CA ARG A 61 -12.03 -3.42 14.73
C ARG A 61 -12.77 -3.09 16.02
N GLU A 62 -12.63 -1.88 16.54
CA GLU A 62 -13.40 -1.40 17.71
C GLU A 62 -14.90 -1.40 17.43
N LEU A 63 -15.30 -1.02 16.21
CA LEU A 63 -16.69 -1.08 15.76
C LEU A 63 -17.22 -2.50 15.49
N GLY A 64 -16.34 -3.52 15.46
CA GLY A 64 -16.71 -4.89 15.12
C GLY A 64 -16.93 -5.15 13.63
N GLU A 65 -16.48 -4.24 12.75
CA GLU A 65 -16.70 -4.28 11.29
C GLU A 65 -15.38 -4.29 10.47
N PRO A 66 -14.42 -5.21 10.75
CA PRO A 66 -13.12 -5.22 10.07
C PRO A 66 -13.21 -5.58 8.58
N GLU A 67 -14.21 -6.36 8.18
CA GLU A 67 -14.42 -6.73 6.76
C GLU A 67 -14.80 -5.51 5.92
N LEU A 68 -15.61 -4.60 6.48
CA LEU A 68 -15.91 -3.32 5.84
C LEU A 68 -14.66 -2.43 5.79
N GLY A 69 -13.88 -2.39 6.88
CA GLY A 69 -12.61 -1.68 6.92
C GLY A 69 -11.59 -2.19 5.90
N PHE A 70 -11.64 -3.47 5.53
CA PHE A 70 -10.72 -4.07 4.55
C PHE A 70 -10.83 -3.42 3.17
N VAL A 71 -11.95 -2.78 2.82
CA VAL A 71 -12.10 -2.01 1.57
C VAL A 71 -11.05 -0.90 1.46
N ILE A 72 -10.64 -0.30 2.58
CA ILE A 72 -9.55 0.69 2.62
C ILE A 72 -8.23 0.02 2.25
N CYS A 73 -7.92 -1.12 2.88
CA CYS A 73 -6.71 -1.89 2.62
C CYS A 73 -6.66 -2.47 1.19
N ALA A 74 -7.81 -2.75 0.59
CA ALA A 74 -7.92 -3.25 -0.79
C ALA A 74 -7.59 -2.17 -1.84
N GLY A 75 -7.57 -0.89 -1.44
CA GLY A 75 -7.20 0.22 -2.31
C GLY A 75 -5.69 0.32 -2.60
N ASP A 76 -4.84 -0.31 -1.79
CA ASP A 76 -3.38 -0.14 -1.87
C ASP A 76 -2.80 -0.67 -3.19
N GLU A 77 -3.20 -1.87 -3.62
CA GLU A 77 -2.70 -2.47 -4.87
C GLU A 77 -3.12 -1.67 -6.11
N PRO A 78 -4.41 -1.32 -6.30
CA PRO A 78 -4.82 -0.44 -7.40
C PRO A 78 -4.14 0.93 -7.38
N ALA A 79 -3.91 1.52 -6.19
CA ALA A 79 -3.23 2.80 -6.08
C ALA A 79 -1.79 2.72 -6.63
N VAL A 80 -1.05 1.67 -6.28
CA VAL A 80 0.31 1.41 -6.80
C VAL A 80 0.30 1.22 -8.31
N GLU A 81 -0.59 0.36 -8.83
CA GLU A 81 -0.66 0.10 -10.27
C GLU A 81 -1.11 1.32 -11.08
N SER A 82 -1.97 2.18 -10.52
CA SER A 82 -2.36 3.45 -11.14
C SER A 82 -1.26 4.51 -11.10
N TYR A 83 -0.36 4.45 -10.10
CA TYR A 83 0.78 5.35 -9.98
C TYR A 83 1.78 5.08 -11.10
N ASN A 84 2.17 3.82 -11.31
CA ASN A 84 2.95 3.42 -12.46
C ASN A 84 2.66 1.93 -12.74
N PRO A 85 2.26 1.56 -13.97
CA PRO A 85 1.82 0.20 -14.29
C PRO A 85 2.94 -0.85 -14.15
N LYS A 86 4.21 -0.41 -14.08
CA LYS A 86 5.39 -1.25 -13.81
C LYS A 86 5.66 -1.45 -12.33
N LEU A 87 4.91 -0.81 -11.42
CA LEU A 87 4.98 -1.07 -9.99
C LEU A 87 3.99 -2.15 -9.59
N ALA A 88 4.30 -2.82 -8.49
CA ALA A 88 3.47 -3.84 -7.87
C ALA A 88 3.57 -3.77 -6.35
N PHE A 89 2.61 -4.41 -5.71
CA PHE A 89 2.46 -4.45 -4.28
C PHE A 89 2.28 -5.90 -3.80
N LYS A 90 2.75 -6.19 -2.60
CA LYS A 90 2.47 -7.44 -1.90
C LYS A 90 2.34 -7.19 -0.40
N ARG A 91 1.38 -7.87 0.21
CA ARG A 91 1.18 -7.94 1.66
C ARG A 91 0.62 -9.31 2.03
N THR A 92 1.04 -9.85 3.16
CA THR A 92 0.59 -11.16 3.66
C THR A 92 0.03 -11.11 5.09
N LYS A 93 0.41 -10.09 5.87
CA LYS A 93 -0.10 -9.77 7.20
C LYS A 93 -0.85 -8.44 7.17
N VAL A 94 -1.95 -8.34 7.90
CA VAL A 94 -2.82 -7.16 7.90
C VAL A 94 -3.35 -6.87 9.30
N LEU A 95 -3.02 -5.70 9.86
CA LEU A 95 -3.56 -5.21 11.13
C LEU A 95 -5.09 -5.23 11.17
N MET A 96 -5.76 -4.88 10.07
CA MET A 96 -7.22 -4.93 9.94
C MET A 96 -7.78 -6.35 10.15
N SER A 97 -7.03 -7.38 9.73
CA SER A 97 -7.43 -8.78 9.78
C SER A 97 -7.08 -9.51 11.08
N GLY A 98 -6.40 -8.85 12.03
CA GLY A 98 -6.01 -9.48 13.28
C GLY A 98 -4.51 -9.52 13.55
N ASP A 99 -3.68 -9.37 12.51
CA ASP A 99 -2.23 -9.56 12.63
C ASP A 99 -1.55 -8.46 13.46
N GLU A 100 -0.33 -8.74 13.91
CA GLU A 100 0.49 -7.81 14.70
C GLU A 100 1.06 -6.65 13.87
N ILE A 101 1.17 -6.83 12.55
CA ILE A 101 1.69 -5.83 11.61
C ILE A 101 1.01 -5.93 10.25
N CYS A 102 1.19 -4.90 9.42
CA CYS A 102 1.10 -5.06 7.98
C CYS A 102 2.50 -5.08 7.33
N ASP A 103 2.81 -6.10 6.54
CA ASP A 103 4.10 -6.32 5.88
C ASP A 103 4.09 -5.86 4.41
N HIS A 104 4.05 -4.55 4.20
CA HIS A 104 3.93 -3.96 2.88
C HIS A 104 5.26 -4.08 2.11
N ILE A 105 5.20 -4.61 0.89
CA ILE A 105 6.33 -4.64 -0.06
C ILE A 105 5.89 -4.02 -1.38
N PHE A 106 6.54 -2.94 -1.77
CA PHE A 106 6.38 -2.27 -3.05
C PHE A 106 7.59 -2.56 -3.93
N TYR A 107 7.39 -2.88 -5.21
CA TYR A 107 8.49 -3.29 -6.09
C TYR A 107 8.23 -2.98 -7.56
N VAL A 108 9.31 -2.89 -8.33
CA VAL A 108 9.25 -2.81 -9.80
C VAL A 108 9.07 -4.22 -10.38
N LYS A 109 8.09 -4.39 -11.27
CA LYS A 109 7.85 -5.62 -12.02
C LYS A 109 9.07 -5.93 -12.91
N LYS A 110 9.49 -7.19 -12.95
CA LYS A 110 10.57 -7.67 -13.82
C LYS A 110 10.16 -7.68 -15.29
#